data_AF-A0A2V5UMX1-F1
#
_entry.id   AF-A0A2V5UMX1-F1
#
_cell.length_a   1.000
_cell.length_b   1.000
_cell.length_c   1.000
_cell.angle_alpha   90.00
_cell.angle_beta   90.00
_cell.angle_gamma   90.00
#
_symmetry.space_group_name_H-M   'P 1'
#
loop_
_entity.id
_entity.type
_entity.pdbx_description
1 polymer ?
#
loop_
_entity_poly.entity_id
_entity_poly.type
_entity_poly.pdbx_seq_one_letter_code
_entity_poly.pdbx_strand_id
1 'polypeptide(L)'
;MNQLEKWDVDGVISLRFPEHAQSEAESGRDARRTQKARRFLIPFASITTEEERKLLSEIKKTIFGNARLSKQDENDAVIVFIAKKYSAILVTADGGLLRAADQLHRRIGVQVMTDENAVKLVRQSI
;
A
#
# COMPACT_ATOMS: atom_id res chain seq x y z
N MET A 1 7.43 -4.05 -18.27
CA MET A 1 8.04 -3.65 -17.00
C MET A 1 7.93 -2.14 -16.91
N ASN A 2 7.29 -1.58 -15.90
CA ASN A 2 7.21 -0.11 -15.71
C ASN A 2 8.52 0.42 -15.08
N GLN A 3 8.68 1.74 -15.00
CA GLN A 3 9.92 2.37 -14.52
C GLN A 3 10.27 1.97 -13.07
N LEU A 4 9.26 1.86 -12.19
CA LEU A 4 9.45 1.45 -10.80
C LEU A 4 9.94 0.00 -10.71
N GLU A 5 9.36 -0.91 -11.51
CA GLU A 5 9.82 -2.31 -11.57
C GLU A 5 11.24 -2.43 -12.09
N LYS A 6 11.63 -1.59 -13.07
CA LYS A 6 13.01 -1.58 -13.56
C LYS A 6 13.98 -1.15 -12.44
N TRP A 7 13.63 -0.09 -11.72
CA TRP A 7 14.44 0.40 -10.60
C TRP A 7 14.52 -0.55 -9.41
N ASP A 8 13.49 -1.36 -9.18
CA ASP A 8 13.54 -2.45 -8.21
C ASP A 8 14.58 -3.51 -8.60
N VAL A 9 14.58 -3.92 -9.87
CA VAL A 9 15.58 -4.87 -10.41
C VAL A 9 17.00 -4.28 -10.39
N ASP A 10 17.12 -2.99 -10.71
CA ASP A 10 18.39 -2.27 -10.74
C ASP A 10 18.88 -1.87 -9.32
N GLY A 11 18.10 -2.16 -8.26
CA GLY A 11 18.48 -1.91 -6.86
C GLY A 11 18.38 -0.44 -6.42
N VAL A 12 17.70 0.41 -7.18
CA VAL A 12 17.48 1.84 -6.85
C VAL A 12 16.39 2.01 -5.79
N ILE A 13 15.34 1.19 -5.86
CA ILE A 13 14.26 1.14 -4.87
C ILE A 13 13.98 -0.32 -4.50
N SER A 14 13.16 -0.55 -3.46
CA SER A 14 12.58 -1.86 -3.18
C SER A 14 11.06 -1.77 -3.26
N LEU A 15 10.45 -2.53 -4.17
CA LEU A 15 9.02 -2.69 -4.26
C LEU A 15 8.56 -3.89 -3.42
N ARG A 16 7.45 -3.72 -2.72
CA ARG A 16 6.80 -4.79 -1.95
C ARG A 16 5.32 -4.84 -2.29
N PHE A 17 4.78 -6.05 -2.40
CA PHE A 17 3.35 -6.27 -2.65
C PHE A 17 2.73 -6.94 -1.42
N PRO A 18 1.77 -6.29 -0.74
CA PRO A 18 1.14 -6.89 0.43
C PRO A 18 0.23 -8.08 0.05
N GLU A 19 0.06 -9.01 0.98
CA GLU A 19 -0.53 -10.34 0.77
C GLU A 19 -1.94 -10.33 0.17
N HIS A 20 -2.80 -9.39 0.59
CA HIS A 20 -4.17 -9.31 0.11
C HIS A 20 -4.21 -8.78 -1.34
N ALA A 21 -3.31 -7.88 -1.73
CA ALA A 21 -3.19 -7.40 -3.11
C ALA A 21 -2.66 -8.50 -4.03
N GLN A 22 -1.82 -9.39 -3.50
CA GLN A 22 -1.46 -10.63 -4.19
C GLN A 22 -2.66 -11.58 -4.30
N SER A 23 -3.39 -11.83 -3.22
CA SER A 23 -4.55 -12.73 -3.23
C SER A 23 -5.62 -12.27 -4.23
N GLU A 24 -5.88 -10.96 -4.34
CA GLU A 24 -6.76 -10.41 -5.38
C GLU A 24 -6.18 -10.55 -6.79
N ALA A 25 -4.88 -10.30 -6.97
CA ALA A 25 -4.20 -10.45 -8.25
C ALA A 25 -4.14 -11.92 -8.73
N GLU A 26 -4.08 -12.89 -7.81
CA GLU A 26 -4.10 -14.33 -8.09
C GLU A 26 -5.53 -14.86 -8.32
N SER A 27 -6.55 -14.23 -7.71
CA SER A 27 -7.97 -14.58 -7.91
C SER A 27 -8.52 -14.09 -9.25
N GLY A 28 -7.95 -13.02 -9.81
CA GLY A 28 -8.18 -12.63 -11.19
C GLY A 28 -7.55 -13.65 -12.15
N ARG A 29 -8.28 -14.14 -13.14
CA ARG A 29 -7.80 -15.12 -14.16
C ARG A 29 -6.74 -14.55 -15.13
N ASP A 30 -5.83 -13.72 -14.65
CA ASP A 30 -4.74 -13.11 -15.41
C ASP A 30 -3.40 -13.66 -14.95
N ALA A 31 -2.89 -14.65 -15.68
CA ALA A 31 -1.64 -15.34 -15.40
C ALA A 31 -0.43 -14.38 -15.28
N ARG A 32 -0.47 -13.22 -15.98
CA ARG A 32 0.60 -12.22 -15.91
C ARG A 32 0.58 -11.47 -14.59
N ARG A 33 -0.61 -11.18 -14.05
CA ARG A 33 -0.79 -10.56 -12.72
C ARG A 33 -0.39 -11.53 -11.61
N THR A 34 -0.76 -12.81 -11.72
CA THR A 34 -0.36 -13.87 -10.79
C THR A 34 1.16 -14.03 -10.73
N GLN A 35 1.84 -14.11 -11.88
CA GLN A 35 3.30 -14.26 -11.94
C GLN A 35 4.04 -13.04 -11.36
N LYS A 36 3.50 -11.84 -11.57
CA LYS A 36 4.04 -10.60 -11.03
C LYS A 36 3.94 -10.53 -9.50
N ALA A 37 2.79 -10.91 -8.94
CA ALA A 37 2.57 -10.85 -7.49
C ALA A 37 3.54 -11.78 -6.72
N ARG A 38 3.86 -12.96 -7.27
CA ARG A 38 4.76 -13.96 -6.66
C ARG A 38 6.24 -13.58 -6.61
N ARG A 39 6.66 -12.48 -7.25
CA ARG A 39 8.06 -12.02 -7.26
C ARG A 39 8.45 -11.16 -6.07
N PHE A 40 7.49 -10.67 -5.29
CA PHE A 40 7.74 -9.73 -4.21
C PHE A 40 7.76 -10.42 -2.85
N LEU A 41 8.62 -9.93 -1.94
CA LEU A 41 8.51 -10.27 -0.51
C LEU A 41 7.17 -9.72 -0.01
N ILE A 42 6.37 -10.58 0.62
CA ILE A 42 5.03 -10.26 1.09
C ILE A 42 5.13 -9.69 2.51
N PRO A 43 4.98 -8.37 2.73
CA PRO A 43 4.87 -7.83 4.07
C PRO A 43 3.53 -8.28 4.66
N PHE A 44 3.61 -9.07 5.73
CA PHE A 44 2.44 -9.53 6.48
C PHE A 44 2.12 -8.53 7.59
N ALA A 45 0.83 -8.23 7.81
CA ALA A 45 0.43 -7.23 8.80
C ALA A 45 0.84 -7.63 10.23
N SER A 46 0.63 -8.89 10.63
CA SER A 46 0.90 -9.42 11.98
C SER A 46 0.55 -8.41 13.08
N ILE A 47 -0.72 -7.99 13.13
CA ILE A 47 -1.23 -7.08 14.16
C ILE A 47 -1.35 -7.89 15.46
N THR A 48 -0.37 -7.70 16.34
CA THR A 48 -0.22 -8.49 17.56
C THR A 48 -0.30 -7.62 18.81
N THR A 49 0.08 -6.34 18.73
CA THR A 49 0.04 -5.43 19.88
C THR A 49 -1.22 -4.56 19.92
N GLU A 50 -1.49 -4.00 21.10
CA GLU A 50 -2.63 -3.09 21.29
C GLU A 50 -2.43 -1.76 20.55
N GLU A 51 -1.19 -1.28 20.48
CA GLU A 51 -0.80 -0.09 19.73
C GLU A 51 -1.07 -0.27 18.23
N GLU A 52 -0.78 -1.46 17.68
CA GLU A 52 -1.06 -1.78 16.28
C GLU A 52 -2.56 -1.83 15.99
N ARG A 53 -3.37 -2.37 16.92
CA ARG A 53 -4.84 -2.35 16.80
C ARG A 53 -5.39 -0.92 16.84
N LYS A 54 -4.87 -0.07 17.73
CA LYS A 54 -5.23 1.35 17.81
C LYS A 54 -4.86 2.09 16.54
N LEU A 55 -3.66 1.85 16.00
CA LEU A 55 -3.20 2.43 14.74
C LEU A 55 -4.12 2.02 13.58
N LEU A 56 -4.46 0.74 13.46
CA LEU A 56 -5.39 0.27 12.43
C LEU A 56 -6.78 0.93 12.59
N SER A 57 -7.27 1.07 13.82
CA SER A 57 -8.54 1.77 14.09
C SER A 57 -8.46 3.24 13.68
N GLU A 58 -7.34 3.93 13.92
CA GLU A 58 -7.15 5.31 13.51
C GLU A 58 -7.10 5.45 11.99
N ILE A 59 -6.44 4.52 11.30
CA ILE A 59 -6.41 4.46 9.83
C ILE A 59 -7.84 4.30 9.29
N LYS A 60 -8.60 3.33 9.80
CA LYS A 60 -10.01 3.12 9.40
C LYS A 60 -10.82 4.41 9.55
N LYS A 61 -10.72 5.07 10.70
CA LYS A 61 -11.40 6.35 10.96
C LYS A 61 -10.94 7.48 10.05
N THR A 62 -9.67 7.49 9.66
CA THR A 62 -9.09 8.52 8.79
C THR A 62 -9.60 8.38 7.36
N ILE A 63 -9.70 7.16 6.83
CA ILE A 63 -10.11 6.92 5.45
C ILE A 63 -11.64 6.94 5.32
N PHE A 64 -12.36 6.30 6.25
CA PHE A 64 -13.78 5.99 6.10
C PHE A 64 -14.69 6.67 7.14
N GLY A 65 -14.13 7.41 8.09
CA GLY A 65 -14.89 8.03 9.17
C GLY A 65 -15.62 6.99 10.03
N ASN A 66 -16.93 7.17 10.21
CA ASN A 66 -17.81 6.28 10.98
C ASN A 66 -18.65 5.34 10.08
N ALA A 67 -18.30 5.22 8.79
CA ALA A 67 -19.05 4.38 7.86
C ALA A 67 -18.95 2.89 8.25
N ARG A 68 -19.99 2.12 7.90
CA ARG A 68 -19.93 0.66 8.00
C ARG A 68 -18.98 0.14 6.91
N LEU A 69 -17.91 -0.52 7.33
CA LEU A 69 -16.85 -0.98 6.43
C LEU A 69 -17.25 -2.29 5.75
N SER A 70 -17.02 -2.35 4.44
CA SER A 70 -16.97 -3.60 3.69
C SER A 70 -15.64 -4.32 3.95
N LYS A 71 -15.55 -5.58 3.52
CA LYS A 71 -14.28 -6.33 3.57
C LYS A 71 -13.17 -5.66 2.76
N GLN A 72 -13.53 -4.99 1.66
CA GLN A 72 -12.57 -4.26 0.83
C GLN A 72 -12.02 -3.04 1.58
N ASP A 73 -12.89 -2.29 2.26
CA ASP A 73 -12.47 -1.17 3.10
C ASP A 73 -11.54 -1.61 4.24
N GLU A 74 -11.79 -2.80 4.80
CA GLU A 74 -10.88 -3.38 5.79
C GLU A 74 -9.50 -3.71 5.21
N ASN A 75 -9.45 -4.25 3.99
CA ASN A 75 -8.20 -4.54 3.30
C ASN A 75 -7.42 -3.26 3.00
N ASP A 76 -8.09 -2.21 2.54
CA ASP A 76 -7.46 -0.92 2.26
C ASP A 76 -6.83 -0.29 3.51
N ALA A 77 -7.51 -0.40 4.66
CA ALA A 77 -6.95 0.02 5.93
C ALA A 77 -5.69 -0.81 6.31
N VAL A 78 -5.69 -2.12 6.01
CA VAL A 78 -4.53 -3.00 6.26
C VAL A 78 -3.36 -2.64 5.33
N ILE A 79 -3.60 -2.26 4.07
CA ILE A 79 -2.54 -1.76 3.16
C ILE A 79 -1.81 -0.58 3.77
N VAL A 80 -2.58 0.41 4.24
CA VAL A 80 -2.02 1.62 4.82
C VAL A 80 -1.27 1.31 6.12
N PHE A 81 -1.80 0.39 6.93
CA PHE A 81 -1.12 -0.09 8.13
C PHE A 81 0.24 -0.73 7.78
N ILE A 82 0.29 -1.59 6.77
CA ILE A 82 1.53 -2.23 6.32
C ILE A 82 2.53 -1.16 5.84
N ALA A 83 2.09 -0.20 5.03
CA ALA A 83 2.95 0.90 4.59
C ALA A 83 3.53 1.67 5.78
N LYS A 84 2.71 1.96 6.81
CA LYS A 84 3.19 2.60 8.05
C LYS A 84 4.20 1.74 8.80
N LYS A 85 3.88 0.46 9.02
CA LYS A 85 4.69 -0.48 9.81
C LYS A 85 6.09 -0.66 9.23
N TYR A 86 6.22 -0.64 7.92
CA TYR A 86 7.49 -0.80 7.22
C TYR A 86 8.09 0.54 6.73
N SER A 87 7.58 1.68 7.19
CA SER A 87 8.04 3.02 6.80
C SER A 87 8.12 3.21 5.27
N ALA A 88 7.15 2.66 4.55
CA ALA A 88 7.09 2.66 3.10
C ALA A 88 6.12 3.72 2.55
N ILE A 89 6.38 4.13 1.31
CA ILE A 89 5.43 4.91 0.51
C ILE A 89 4.41 3.94 -0.08
N LEU A 90 3.13 4.26 0.05
CA LEU A 90 2.06 3.52 -0.61
C LEU A 90 1.83 4.06 -2.02
N VAL A 91 2.10 3.24 -3.02
CA VAL A 91 1.80 3.53 -4.42
C VAL A 91 0.50 2.83 -4.81
N THR A 92 -0.53 3.58 -5.21
CA THR A 92 -1.85 3.02 -5.56
C THR A 92 -2.57 3.83 -6.65
N ALA A 93 -3.46 3.17 -7.38
CA ALA A 93 -4.41 3.79 -8.29
C ALA A 93 -5.81 3.96 -7.67
N ASP A 94 -6.00 3.52 -6.42
CA ASP A 94 -7.29 3.62 -5.72
C ASP A 94 -7.63 5.08 -5.40
N GLY A 95 -8.74 5.56 -5.98
CA GLY A 95 -9.17 6.95 -5.83
C GLY A 95 -9.62 7.30 -4.41
N GLY A 96 -10.10 6.34 -3.62
CA GLY A 96 -10.46 6.53 -2.21
C GLY A 96 -9.24 6.81 -1.35
N LEU A 97 -8.20 5.97 -1.49
CA LEU A 97 -6.94 6.15 -0.78
C LEU A 97 -6.21 7.42 -1.21
N LEU A 98 -6.24 7.75 -2.51
CA LEU A 98 -5.65 9.00 -3.02
C LEU A 98 -6.38 10.24 -2.49
N ARG A 99 -7.72 10.21 -2.36
CA ARG A 99 -8.47 11.31 -1.71
C ARG A 99 -8.14 11.45 -0.23
N ALA A 100 -7.79 10.36 0.44
CA ALA A 100 -7.38 10.37 1.85
C ALA A 100 -5.89 10.70 2.06
N ALA A 101 -5.09 10.86 1.00
CA ALA A 101 -3.63 10.93 1.06
C ALA A 101 -3.11 12.02 2.02
N ASP A 102 -3.67 13.23 1.96
CA ASP A 102 -3.24 14.33 2.83
C ASP A 102 -3.50 14.04 4.32
N GLN A 103 -4.65 13.45 4.63
CA GLN A 103 -5.02 13.08 6.00
C GLN A 103 -4.17 11.93 6.51
N LEU A 104 -3.91 10.93 5.66
CA LEU A 104 -3.03 9.81 5.95
C LEU A 104 -1.59 10.29 6.21
N HIS A 105 -1.11 11.28 5.45
CA HIS A 105 0.22 11.85 5.69
C HIS A 105 0.28 12.62 7.01
N ARG A 106 -0.66 13.52 7.28
CA ARG A 106 -0.62 14.38 8.47
C ARG A 106 -0.88 13.65 9.77
N ARG A 107 -1.79 12.67 9.76
CA ARG A 107 -2.24 11.99 10.98
C ARG A 107 -1.50 10.69 11.24
N ILE A 108 -1.28 9.90 10.18
CA ILE A 108 -0.67 8.58 10.29
C ILE A 108 0.81 8.63 9.93
N GLY A 109 1.25 9.60 9.12
CA GLY A 109 2.62 9.67 8.60
C GLY A 109 2.88 8.71 7.45
N VAL A 110 1.86 8.36 6.67
CA VAL A 110 2.01 7.53 5.46
C VAL A 110 1.87 8.41 4.22
N GLN A 111 2.85 8.36 3.33
CA GLN A 111 2.75 8.99 2.02
C GLN A 111 2.01 8.05 1.06
N VAL A 112 0.97 8.57 0.41
CA VAL A 112 0.17 7.84 -0.59
C VAL A 112 0.24 8.62 -1.90
N MET A 113 0.57 7.95 -3.00
CA MET A 113 0.69 8.60 -4.31
C MET A 113 0.46 7.63 -5.47
N THR A 114 0.27 8.17 -6.67
CA THR A 114 0.25 7.37 -7.90
C THR A 114 1.66 6.93 -8.29
N ASP A 115 1.75 5.99 -9.23
CA ASP A 115 3.03 5.53 -9.75
C ASP A 115 3.77 6.64 -10.51
N GLU A 116 3.08 7.53 -11.23
CA GLU A 116 3.74 8.66 -11.90
C GLU A 116 4.40 9.62 -10.90
N ASN A 117 3.74 9.87 -9.76
CA ASN A 117 4.28 10.72 -8.71
C ASN A 117 5.43 10.04 -7.97
N ALA A 118 5.35 8.73 -7.74
CA ALA A 118 6.46 7.95 -7.19
C ALA A 118 7.68 8.00 -8.12
N VAL A 119 7.48 7.90 -9.44
CA VAL A 119 8.57 8.03 -10.41
C VAL A 119 9.22 9.41 -10.35
N LYS A 120 8.42 10.48 -10.26
CA LYS A 120 8.94 11.85 -10.11
C LYS A 120 9.76 12.01 -8.83
N LEU A 121 9.27 11.47 -7.72
CA LEU A 121 9.96 11.55 -6.43
C LEU A 121 11.34 10.87 -6.48
N VAL A 122 11.42 9.65 -7.02
CA VAL A 122 12.69 8.93 -7.15
C VAL A 122 13.66 9.72 -8.03
N ARG A 123 13.21 10.29 -9.15
CA ARG A 123 14.06 11.13 -10.03
C ARG A 123 14.61 12.38 -9.37
N GLN A 124 13.91 12.93 -8.39
CA GLN A 124 14.38 14.11 -7.64
C GLN A 124 15.34 13.73 -6.50
N SER A 125 15.45 12.44 -6.19
CA SER A 125 16.24 11.91 -5.07
C SER A 125 17.54 11.23 -5.51
N ILE A 126 17.78 11.16 -6.83
CA ILE A 126 18.98 10.61 -7.49
C ILE A 126 19.66 11.69 -8.32
#